data_AF-A0A7W6L0K0-F1
#
_entry.id   AF-A0A7W6L0K0-F1
#
_cell.length_a   1.000
_cell.length_b   1.000
_cell.length_c   1.000
_cell.angle_alpha   90.00
_cell.angle_beta   90.00
_cell.angle_gamma   90.00
#
_symmetry.space_group_name_H-M   'P 1'
#
loop_
_entity.id
_entity.type
_entity.pdbx_description
1 polymer ?
#
loop_
_entity_poly.entity_id
_entity_poly.type
_entity_poly.pdbx_seq_one_letter_code
_entity_poly.pdbx_strand_id
1 'polypeptide(L)'
;MTLASVLALSGCGGDGPAAQALSAVSSTLTDPASGADCGGKDLRITKDNADTIVNGECGAVTITASHGALNVEQARTIRVEGSSFTVLNKQAGELSIVGNNNTLNLTTLGSADIQGNQNLVLVREVKQVRFSGNDNTVNPSSKPTLDDRGSGNKLM
;
A
#
# COMPACT_ATOMS: atom_id res chain seq x y z
N MET A 1 -4.50 -51.19 56.61
CA MET A 1 -3.17 -50.63 56.27
C MET A 1 -3.32 -49.86 54.98
N THR A 2 -2.99 -48.54 54.99
CA THR A 2 -2.40 -47.71 53.90
C THR A 2 -2.97 -47.83 52.46
N LEU A 3 -3.23 -46.79 51.64
CA LEU A 3 -2.85 -45.38 51.56
C LEU A 3 -3.65 -44.73 50.39
N ALA A 4 -4.22 -43.55 50.65
CA ALA A 4 -4.25 -42.29 49.87
C ALA A 4 -4.31 -42.19 48.30
N SER A 5 -5.11 -41.19 47.86
CA SER A 5 -4.86 -40.16 46.78
C SER A 5 -5.12 -40.48 45.29
N VAL A 6 -5.50 -39.58 44.35
CA VAL A 6 -5.87 -38.14 44.23
C VAL A 6 -6.39 -37.87 42.77
N LEU A 7 -7.24 -36.83 42.60
CA LEU A 7 -7.70 -36.01 41.44
C LEU A 7 -7.13 -36.16 40.00
N ALA A 8 -7.96 -35.88 38.96
CA ALA A 8 -7.92 -34.65 38.10
C ALA A 8 -8.75 -34.71 36.77
N LEU A 9 -9.01 -33.52 36.19
CA LEU A 9 -10.05 -33.13 35.21
C LEU A 9 -9.70 -33.23 33.70
N SER A 10 -10.78 -33.17 32.87
CA SER A 10 -10.98 -32.42 31.61
C SER A 10 -10.19 -32.72 30.31
N GLY A 11 -10.93 -32.81 29.18
CA GLY A 11 -10.37 -32.50 27.85
C GLY A 11 -11.29 -32.76 26.63
N CYS A 12 -11.75 -31.65 26.02
CA CYS A 12 -12.08 -31.36 24.60
C CYS A 12 -12.40 -32.45 23.55
N GLY A 13 -13.53 -32.26 22.86
CA GLY A 13 -13.77 -32.76 21.51
C GLY A 13 -14.71 -31.82 20.75
N GLY A 14 -14.18 -30.71 20.22
CA GLY A 14 -14.91 -29.78 19.37
C GLY A 14 -14.60 -30.04 17.89
N ASP A 15 -15.56 -30.61 17.17
CA ASP A 15 -15.58 -30.65 15.71
C ASP A 15 -15.95 -29.27 15.15
N GLY A 16 -14.95 -28.54 14.68
CA GLY A 16 -15.14 -27.35 13.85
C GLY A 16 -14.58 -27.63 12.46
N PRO A 17 -15.30 -27.33 11.36
CA PRO A 17 -14.73 -27.40 10.03
C PRO A 17 -13.55 -26.43 9.97
N ALA A 18 -12.36 -26.97 9.75
CA ALA A 18 -11.20 -26.18 9.35
C ALA A 18 -11.57 -25.48 8.04
N ALA A 19 -12.06 -24.25 8.15
CA ALA A 19 -12.11 -23.30 7.08
C ALA A 19 -10.69 -23.25 6.54
N GLN A 20 -10.52 -23.82 5.35
CA GLN A 20 -9.29 -23.83 4.60
C GLN A 20 -8.81 -22.39 4.51
N ALA A 21 -7.83 -22.05 5.35
CA ALA A 21 -7.00 -20.90 5.13
C ALA A 21 -6.30 -21.19 3.80
N LEU A 22 -6.89 -20.69 2.72
CA LEU A 22 -6.21 -20.51 1.46
C LEU A 22 -5.00 -19.63 1.79
N SER A 23 -3.87 -20.26 2.06
CA SER A 23 -2.57 -19.64 1.89
C SER A 23 -2.50 -19.27 0.42
N ALA A 24 -3.01 -18.09 0.09
CA ALA A 24 -2.76 -17.47 -1.20
C ALA A 24 -1.24 -17.38 -1.31
N VAL A 25 -0.68 -18.19 -2.20
CA VAL A 25 0.70 -18.05 -2.64
C VAL A 25 0.72 -16.78 -3.47
N SER A 26 0.67 -15.62 -2.81
CA SER A 26 0.97 -14.35 -3.43
C SER A 26 2.46 -14.38 -3.75
N SER A 27 2.79 -14.82 -4.96
CA SER A 27 4.15 -14.74 -5.46
C SER A 27 4.46 -13.26 -5.66
N THR A 28 5.36 -12.69 -4.87
CA THR A 28 5.77 -11.29 -5.02
C THR A 28 6.78 -11.17 -6.16
N LEU A 29 6.53 -10.28 -7.12
CA LEU A 29 7.52 -9.84 -8.10
C LEU A 29 8.44 -8.83 -7.43
N THR A 30 9.73 -9.16 -7.29
CA THR A 30 10.72 -8.23 -6.70
C THR A 30 11.66 -7.73 -7.80
N ASP A 31 11.73 -6.40 -7.95
CA ASP A 31 12.53 -5.69 -8.95
C ASP A 31 12.49 -6.35 -10.34
N PRO A 32 11.29 -6.59 -10.90
CA PRO A 32 11.18 -7.25 -12.19
C PRO A 32 11.79 -6.38 -13.29
N ALA A 33 12.14 -7.01 -14.41
CA ALA A 33 12.46 -6.27 -15.61
C ALA A 33 11.24 -5.46 -16.08
N SER A 34 11.49 -4.29 -16.66
CA SER A 34 10.44 -3.47 -17.26
C SER A 34 9.68 -4.25 -18.35
N GLY A 35 8.36 -4.10 -18.37
CA GLY A 35 7.44 -4.86 -19.22
C GLY A 35 6.90 -6.15 -18.57
N ALA A 36 7.31 -6.48 -17.34
CA ALA A 36 6.75 -7.61 -16.62
C ALA A 36 5.23 -7.48 -16.38
N ASP A 37 4.55 -8.61 -16.31
CA ASP A 37 3.12 -8.68 -15.99
C ASP A 37 2.89 -9.04 -14.52
N CYS A 38 2.16 -8.17 -13.82
CA CYS A 38 1.78 -8.38 -12.44
C CYS A 38 0.81 -9.56 -12.32
N GLY A 39 -0.19 -9.69 -13.18
CA GLY A 39 -1.16 -10.79 -13.13
C GLY A 39 -1.77 -11.03 -11.74
N GLY A 40 -2.08 -9.97 -11.00
CA GLY A 40 -2.63 -9.99 -9.64
C GLY A 40 -1.61 -10.24 -8.52
N LYS A 41 -0.34 -10.43 -8.85
CA LYS A 41 0.76 -10.61 -7.89
C LYS A 41 1.07 -9.31 -7.15
N ASP A 42 1.71 -9.44 -6.00
CA ASP A 42 2.30 -8.31 -5.30
C ASP A 42 3.58 -7.88 -6.02
N LEU A 43 3.86 -6.58 -6.02
CA LEU A 43 5.04 -5.98 -6.63
C LEU A 43 5.88 -5.32 -5.54
N ARG A 44 7.19 -5.57 -5.55
CA ARG A 44 8.14 -4.92 -4.68
C ARG A 44 9.27 -4.29 -5.50
N ILE A 45 9.45 -2.99 -5.36
CA ILE A 45 10.59 -2.24 -5.93
C ILE A 45 11.51 -1.85 -4.78
N THR A 46 12.77 -2.27 -4.82
CA THR A 46 13.76 -2.03 -3.76
C THR A 46 15.02 -1.33 -4.25
N LYS A 47 15.19 -1.18 -5.56
CA LYS A 47 16.35 -0.53 -6.16
C LYS A 47 16.11 0.97 -6.34
N ASP A 48 17.00 1.78 -5.79
CA ASP A 48 17.07 3.20 -6.10
C ASP A 48 17.36 3.42 -7.58
N ASN A 49 16.91 4.56 -8.13
CA ASN A 49 17.09 4.91 -9.54
C ASN A 49 16.50 3.86 -10.51
N ALA A 50 15.48 3.12 -10.05
CA ALA A 50 14.78 2.16 -10.90
C ALA A 50 13.70 2.86 -11.72
N ASP A 51 13.72 2.65 -13.03
CA ASP A 51 12.65 3.04 -13.95
C ASP A 51 11.97 1.77 -14.46
N THR A 52 10.80 1.46 -13.91
CA THR A 52 10.11 0.19 -14.16
C THR A 52 8.71 0.41 -14.70
N ILE A 53 8.34 -0.35 -15.74
CA ILE A 53 6.97 -0.44 -16.24
C ILE A 53 6.44 -1.83 -15.93
N VAL A 54 5.27 -1.92 -15.33
CA VAL A 54 4.59 -3.18 -15.00
C VAL A 54 3.18 -3.16 -15.58
N ASN A 55 2.87 -4.20 -16.34
CA ASN A 55 1.59 -4.38 -16.99
C ASN A 55 0.60 -5.12 -16.07
N GLY A 56 -0.69 -4.95 -16.33
CA GLY A 56 -1.74 -5.67 -15.62
C GLY A 56 -2.06 -5.09 -14.22
N GLU A 57 -3.05 -5.70 -13.57
CA GLU A 57 -3.41 -5.37 -12.19
C GLU A 57 -2.42 -6.01 -11.22
N CYS A 58 -1.84 -5.22 -10.33
CA CYS A 58 -1.09 -5.70 -9.17
C CYS A 58 -1.99 -5.81 -7.94
N GLY A 59 -1.62 -6.71 -7.03
CA GLY A 59 -2.17 -6.75 -5.67
C GLY A 59 -1.69 -5.56 -4.85
N ALA A 60 -0.74 -5.80 -3.95
CA ALA A 60 -0.02 -4.74 -3.24
C ALA A 60 1.23 -4.31 -4.00
N VAL A 61 1.43 -3.00 -4.15
CA VAL A 61 2.67 -2.41 -4.67
C VAL A 61 3.43 -1.78 -3.51
N THR A 62 4.61 -2.28 -3.19
CA THR A 62 5.50 -1.73 -2.17
C THR A 62 6.79 -1.22 -2.81
N ILE A 63 7.05 0.08 -2.67
CA ILE A 63 8.26 0.73 -3.14
C ILE A 63 9.07 1.11 -1.90
N THR A 64 10.23 0.49 -1.73
CA THR A 64 11.22 0.86 -0.71
C THR A 64 12.49 1.31 -1.43
N ALA A 65 12.39 2.42 -2.15
CA ALA A 65 13.41 2.93 -3.05
C ALA A 65 13.23 4.45 -3.25
N SER A 66 14.28 5.11 -3.72
CA SER A 66 14.32 6.56 -3.98
C SER A 66 14.82 6.89 -5.38
N HIS A 67 14.51 8.10 -5.87
CA HIS A 67 14.99 8.64 -7.14
C HIS A 67 14.62 7.81 -8.39
N GLY A 68 13.49 7.09 -8.37
CA GLY A 68 13.06 6.24 -9.47
C GLY A 68 11.65 6.57 -9.98
N ALA A 69 11.18 5.75 -10.93
CA ALA A 69 9.83 5.81 -11.45
C ALA A 69 9.20 4.42 -11.61
N LEU A 70 7.91 4.32 -11.30
CA LEU A 70 7.09 3.14 -11.55
C LEU A 70 5.85 3.54 -12.37
N ASN A 71 5.63 2.85 -13.47
CA ASN A 71 4.36 2.86 -14.18
C ASN A 71 3.67 1.52 -13.96
N VAL A 72 2.50 1.53 -13.32
CA VAL A 72 1.71 0.33 -13.03
C VAL A 72 0.25 0.59 -13.34
N GLU A 73 -0.40 -0.24 -14.13
CA GLU A 73 -1.75 0.06 -14.61
C GLU A 73 -2.78 0.21 -13.49
N GLN A 74 -2.90 -0.81 -12.63
CA GLN A 74 -3.83 -0.85 -11.51
C GLN A 74 -3.17 -1.51 -10.32
N ALA A 75 -3.54 -1.09 -9.12
CA ALA A 75 -3.09 -1.71 -7.88
C ALA A 75 -4.25 -1.72 -6.87
N ARG A 76 -4.26 -2.66 -5.93
CA ARG A 76 -5.19 -2.57 -4.80
C ARG A 76 -4.67 -1.58 -3.77
N THR A 77 -3.38 -1.68 -3.46
CA THR A 77 -2.69 -0.78 -2.53
C THR A 77 -1.36 -0.35 -3.11
N ILE A 78 -0.98 0.90 -2.84
CA ILE A 78 0.34 1.44 -3.18
C ILE A 78 0.95 1.99 -1.89
N ARG A 79 2.16 1.54 -1.58
CA ARG A 79 2.95 2.02 -0.45
C ARG A 79 4.31 2.49 -0.94
N VAL A 80 4.63 3.75 -0.69
CA VAL A 80 5.92 4.35 -1.03
C VAL A 80 6.67 4.67 0.25
N GLU A 81 7.80 4.02 0.45
CA GLU A 81 8.77 4.25 1.51
C GLU A 81 10.08 4.73 0.89
N GLY A 82 10.24 6.03 0.73
CA GLY A 82 11.38 6.59 0.01
C GLY A 82 11.17 8.04 -0.37
N SER A 83 12.12 8.60 -1.12
CA SER A 83 12.05 9.99 -1.54
C SER A 83 12.29 10.18 -3.03
N SER A 84 11.74 11.26 -3.59
CA SER A 84 11.93 11.63 -4.99
C SER A 84 11.51 10.52 -5.97
N PHE A 85 10.48 9.75 -5.64
CA PHE A 85 9.97 8.67 -6.49
C PHE A 85 8.70 9.09 -7.24
N THR A 86 8.59 8.70 -8.51
CA THR A 86 7.40 8.98 -9.34
C THR A 86 6.57 7.72 -9.55
N VAL A 87 5.26 7.78 -9.30
CA VAL A 87 4.34 6.67 -9.58
C VAL A 87 3.25 7.12 -10.53
N LEU A 88 3.08 6.39 -11.64
CA LEU A 88 1.94 6.53 -12.55
C LEU A 88 1.02 5.33 -12.38
N ASN A 89 -0.26 5.58 -12.13
CA ASN A 89 -1.24 4.54 -11.91
C ASN A 89 -2.64 4.98 -12.39
N LYS A 90 -3.48 4.06 -12.88
CA LYS A 90 -4.87 4.41 -13.20
C LYS A 90 -5.71 4.38 -11.93
N GLN A 91 -5.64 3.30 -11.17
CA GLN A 91 -6.52 3.08 -10.03
C GLN A 91 -5.82 2.40 -8.85
N ALA A 92 -6.05 2.95 -7.66
CA ALA A 92 -5.67 2.36 -6.38
C ALA A 92 -6.79 2.46 -5.33
N GLY A 93 -6.93 1.44 -4.48
CA GLY A 93 -7.83 1.51 -3.33
C GLY A 93 -7.25 2.36 -2.21
N GLU A 94 -5.97 2.16 -1.92
CA GLU A 94 -5.25 2.85 -0.84
C GLU A 94 -3.87 3.28 -1.31
N LEU A 95 -3.49 4.49 -0.90
CA LEU A 95 -2.15 5.04 -1.07
C LEU A 95 -1.59 5.41 0.30
N SER A 96 -0.40 4.88 0.64
CA SER A 96 0.38 5.30 1.79
C SER A 96 1.74 5.82 1.34
N ILE A 97 2.10 7.02 1.80
CA ILE A 97 3.41 7.64 1.53
C ILE A 97 4.13 7.89 2.85
N VAL A 98 5.27 7.22 3.02
CA VAL A 98 6.21 7.41 4.12
C VAL A 98 7.54 7.88 3.52
N GLY A 99 7.69 9.19 3.37
CA GLY A 99 8.89 9.80 2.81
C GLY A 99 8.59 11.10 2.08
N ASN A 100 9.56 11.66 1.37
CA ASN A 100 9.52 13.07 0.97
C ASN A 100 9.63 13.26 -0.55
N ASN A 101 9.07 14.36 -1.05
CA ASN A 101 9.27 14.78 -2.44
C ASN A 101 8.82 13.74 -3.48
N ASN A 102 7.89 12.85 -3.15
CA ASN A 102 7.35 11.88 -4.11
C ASN A 102 6.26 12.53 -4.96
N THR A 103 6.15 12.11 -6.22
CA THR A 103 5.10 12.54 -7.13
C THR A 103 4.27 11.35 -7.56
N LEU A 104 2.97 11.38 -7.34
CA LEU A 104 2.07 10.32 -7.76
C LEU A 104 0.97 10.88 -8.64
N ASN A 105 0.72 10.23 -9.78
CA ASN A 105 -0.33 10.59 -10.71
C ASN A 105 -1.29 9.41 -10.86
N LEU A 106 -2.51 9.60 -10.35
CA LEU A 106 -3.57 8.60 -10.33
C LEU A 106 -4.83 9.10 -11.05
N THR A 107 -5.65 8.19 -11.59
CA THR A 107 -7.00 8.58 -12.04
C THR A 107 -7.97 8.52 -10.86
N THR A 108 -8.05 7.37 -10.19
CA THR A 108 -8.99 7.14 -9.09
C THR A 108 -8.27 6.57 -7.88
N LEU A 109 -8.59 7.10 -6.70
CA LEU A 109 -8.03 6.68 -5.43
C LEU A 109 -9.14 6.53 -4.39
N GLY A 110 -9.11 5.45 -3.59
CA GLY A 110 -10.02 5.35 -2.45
C GLY A 110 -9.62 6.31 -1.33
N SER A 111 -8.44 6.10 -0.75
CA SER A 111 -7.89 6.94 0.32
C SER A 111 -6.39 7.19 0.17
N ALA A 112 -5.93 8.35 0.64
CA ALA A 112 -4.52 8.71 0.72
C ALA A 112 -4.12 8.96 2.18
N ASP A 113 -3.03 8.33 2.64
CA ASP A 113 -2.37 8.63 3.90
C ASP A 113 -0.92 9.08 3.66
N ILE A 114 -0.61 10.32 4.01
CA ILE A 114 0.65 10.97 3.65
C ILE A 114 1.36 11.43 4.92
N GLN A 115 2.43 10.72 5.28
CA GLN A 115 3.15 10.90 6.55
C GLN A 115 4.48 11.66 6.41
N GLY A 116 5.02 11.81 5.19
CA GLY A 116 6.22 12.62 4.96
C GLY A 116 5.91 14.00 4.40
N ASN A 117 6.91 14.66 3.81
CA ASN A 117 6.82 16.08 3.44
C ASN A 117 6.94 16.33 1.93
N GLN A 118 6.36 17.43 1.47
CA GLN A 118 6.54 17.93 0.10
C GLN A 118 6.14 16.91 -0.99
N ASN A 119 5.23 15.99 -0.69
CA ASN A 119 4.71 15.05 -1.67
C ASN A 119 3.63 15.70 -2.53
N LEU A 120 3.59 15.36 -3.81
CA LEU A 120 2.57 15.80 -4.75
C LEU A 120 1.74 14.60 -5.22
N VAL A 121 0.44 14.63 -4.96
CA VAL A 121 -0.51 13.63 -5.49
C VAL A 121 -1.48 14.34 -6.43
N LEU A 122 -1.36 14.03 -7.72
CA LEU A 122 -2.29 14.43 -8.76
C LEU A 122 -3.30 13.30 -8.92
N VAL A 123 -4.58 13.57 -8.69
CA VAL A 123 -5.62 12.56 -8.79
C VAL A 123 -6.89 13.15 -9.39
N ARG A 124 -7.69 12.41 -10.15
CA ARG A 124 -9.00 12.95 -10.60
C ARG A 124 -10.04 12.79 -9.49
N GLU A 125 -10.14 11.59 -8.93
CA GLU A 125 -11.11 11.27 -7.88
C GLU A 125 -10.44 10.64 -6.66
N VAL A 126 -10.71 11.19 -5.47
CA VAL A 126 -10.30 10.63 -4.18
C VAL A 126 -11.39 10.83 -3.14
N LYS A 127 -11.62 9.83 -2.28
CA LYS A 127 -12.68 9.90 -1.26
C LYS A 127 -12.19 10.51 0.05
N GLN A 128 -10.96 10.17 0.45
CA GLN A 128 -10.40 10.59 1.74
C GLN A 128 -8.91 10.92 1.60
N VAL A 129 -8.48 11.98 2.27
CA VAL A 129 -7.08 12.38 2.35
C VAL A 129 -6.73 12.63 3.82
N ARG A 130 -5.66 11.99 4.27
CA ARG A 130 -5.05 12.25 5.56
C ARG A 130 -3.63 12.77 5.37
N PHE A 131 -3.34 13.91 5.98
CA PHE A 131 -1.98 14.42 6.10
C PHE A 131 -1.52 14.29 7.55
N SER A 132 -0.35 13.70 7.74
CA SER A 132 0.37 13.70 9.03
C SER A 132 1.74 14.39 8.95
N GLY A 133 2.27 14.61 7.74
CA GLY A 133 3.47 15.41 7.49
C GLY A 133 3.15 16.82 6.96
N ASN A 134 4.15 17.51 6.40
CA ASN A 134 4.05 18.93 6.05
C ASN A 134 4.22 19.22 4.56
N ASP A 135 3.69 20.37 4.11
CA ASP A 135 3.87 20.91 2.77
C ASP A 135 3.48 19.94 1.63
N ASN A 136 2.60 18.99 1.89
CA ASN A 136 2.11 18.07 0.89
C ASN A 136 0.98 18.71 0.08
N THR A 137 0.87 18.34 -1.20
CA THR A 137 -0.22 18.80 -2.06
C THR A 137 -0.96 17.60 -2.63
N VAL A 138 -2.28 17.56 -2.46
CA VAL A 138 -3.17 16.66 -3.18
C VAL A 138 -4.07 17.53 -4.05
N ASN A 139 -4.10 17.27 -5.36
CA ASN A 139 -4.89 18.04 -6.33
C ASN A 139 -5.96 17.13 -6.95
N PRO A 140 -7.13 16.99 -6.31
CA PRO A 140 -8.26 16.23 -6.83
C PRO A 140 -9.24 17.11 -7.62
N SER A 141 -9.88 16.53 -8.64
CA SER A 141 -11.11 17.13 -9.22
C SER A 141 -12.37 16.85 -8.38
N SER A 142 -12.29 15.91 -7.43
CA SER A 142 -13.35 15.57 -6.48
C SER A 142 -13.26 16.37 -5.17
N LYS A 143 -14.25 16.19 -4.28
CA LYS A 143 -14.27 16.78 -2.93
C LYS A 143 -14.06 15.69 -1.86
N PRO A 144 -12.81 15.34 -1.49
CA PRO A 144 -12.57 14.35 -0.45
C PRO A 144 -12.89 14.88 0.94
N THR A 145 -13.10 13.94 1.87
CA THR A 145 -12.93 14.24 3.30
C THR A 145 -11.45 14.45 3.61
N LEU A 146 -11.16 15.45 4.44
CA LEU A 146 -9.79 15.85 4.77
C LEU A 146 -9.55 15.75 6.29
N ASP A 147 -8.48 15.07 6.66
CA ASP A 147 -7.95 15.00 8.03
C ASP A 147 -6.48 15.44 7.99
N ASP A 148 -6.22 16.70 8.34
CA ASP A 148 -4.88 17.29 8.32
C ASP A 148 -4.37 17.52 9.75
N ARG A 149 -3.32 16.80 10.12
CA ARG A 149 -2.60 16.94 11.40
C ARG A 149 -1.23 17.60 11.26
N GLY A 150 -0.85 17.98 10.03
CA GLY A 150 0.42 18.61 9.73
C GLY A 150 0.30 20.12 9.54
N SER A 151 1.23 20.69 8.80
CA SER A 151 1.25 22.12 8.46
C SER A 151 1.62 22.36 7.00
N GLY A 152 1.11 23.43 6.40
CA GLY A 152 1.43 23.81 5.02
C GLY A 152 0.85 22.90 3.93
N ASN A 153 0.05 21.88 4.30
CA ASN A 153 -0.57 20.99 3.34
C ASN A 153 -1.66 21.70 2.53
N LYS A 154 -1.85 21.26 1.29
CA LYS A 154 -2.79 21.85 0.33
C LYS A 154 -3.66 20.77 -0.29
N LEU A 155 -4.96 21.02 -0.28
CA LEU A 155 -5.94 20.32 -1.07
C LEU A 155 -6.48 21.32 -2.11
N MET A 156 -6.20 21.09 -3.39
CA MET A 156 -6.43 22.07 -4.47
C MET A 156 -7.38 21.55 -5.54
#